data_AF-A0A2W5P3N3-F1
#
_entry.id   AF-A0A2W5P3N3-F1
#
_cell.length_a   1.000
_cell.length_b   1.000
_cell.length_c   1.000
_cell.angle_alpha   90.00
_cell.angle_beta   90.00
_cell.angle_gamma   90.00
#
_symmetry.space_group_name_H-M   'P 1'
#
loop_
_entity.id
_entity.type
_entity.pdbx_description
1 polymer ?
#
loop_
_entity_poly.entity_id
_entity_poly.type
_entity_poly.pdbx_seq_one_letter_code
_entity_poly.pdbx_strand_id
1 'polypeptide(L)'
;MTMAQARASNAAVPLQRYRRLRAARFHFRGGPAARAQAVECLATAALYEAGDDRRGQAAVMQVVLNRMRAPGFPRTICGIVYQGASRTTGCQFSFTCDRSLQRRPIRTGWKAARRIARRALAGHVVADVGRATHYHADWIVPYWRDTLVKVARVGSHLFYQRG
;
A
#
# COMPACT_ATOMS: atom_id res chain seq x y z
N MET A 1 -16.28 4.99 18.24
CA MET A 1 -15.11 4.20 18.68
C MET A 1 -13.89 5.12 18.74
N THR A 2 -13.18 5.17 19.87
CA THR A 2 -11.96 5.96 20.04
C THR A 2 -10.76 5.29 19.36
N MET A 3 -9.66 6.02 19.15
CA MET A 3 -8.42 5.43 18.61
C MET A 3 -7.88 4.30 19.50
N ALA A 4 -8.02 4.40 20.82
CA ALA A 4 -7.61 3.35 21.76
C ALA A 4 -8.48 2.09 21.60
N GLN A 5 -9.80 2.25 21.50
CA GLN A 5 -10.72 1.15 21.23
C GLN A 5 -10.44 0.50 19.86
N ALA A 6 -10.14 1.29 18.83
CA ALA A 6 -9.78 0.78 17.51
C ALA A 6 -8.50 -0.07 17.56
N ARG A 7 -7.47 0.41 18.25
CA ARG A 7 -6.22 -0.33 18.45
C ARG A 7 -6.43 -1.62 19.22
N ALA A 8 -7.21 -1.59 20.31
CA ALA A 8 -7.55 -2.79 21.07
C ALA A 8 -8.31 -3.82 20.23
N SER A 9 -9.31 -3.39 19.47
CA SER A 9 -10.08 -4.25 18.56
C SER A 9 -9.19 -4.89 17.50
N ASN A 10 -8.31 -4.10 16.88
CA ASN A 10 -7.38 -4.61 15.86
C ASN A 10 -6.30 -5.53 16.44
N ALA A 11 -5.88 -5.31 17.68
CA ALA A 11 -4.94 -6.18 18.38
C ALA A 11 -5.55 -7.56 18.70
N ALA A 12 -6.84 -7.62 18.99
CA ALA A 12 -7.57 -8.87 19.28
C ALA A 12 -7.66 -9.82 18.06
N VAL A 13 -7.63 -9.30 16.83
CA VAL A 13 -7.57 -10.16 15.63
C VAL A 13 -6.21 -10.86 15.58
N PRO A 14 -6.12 -12.19 15.41
CA PRO A 14 -4.82 -12.88 15.41
C PRO A 14 -4.01 -12.58 14.14
N LEU A 15 -2.68 -12.46 14.28
CA LEU A 15 -1.75 -12.35 13.16
C LEU A 15 -1.35 -13.75 12.67
N GLN A 16 -1.92 -14.19 11.55
CA GLN A 16 -1.74 -15.54 11.01
C GLN A 16 -0.55 -15.62 10.05
N ARG A 17 0.68 -15.45 10.56
CA ARG A 17 1.92 -15.47 9.75
C ARG A 17 2.09 -16.76 8.94
N TYR A 18 1.65 -17.89 9.49
CA TYR A 18 1.73 -19.20 8.85
C TYR A 18 0.90 -19.30 7.56
N ARG A 19 -0.14 -18.47 7.39
CA ARG A 19 -0.95 -18.40 6.15
C ARG A 19 -0.42 -17.40 5.13
N ARG A 20 0.66 -16.67 5.44
CA ARG A 20 1.19 -15.63 4.54
C ARG A 20 1.70 -16.27 3.26
N LEU A 21 1.05 -15.96 2.15
CA LEU A 21 1.48 -16.44 0.85
C LEU A 21 2.62 -15.58 0.30
N ARG A 22 3.63 -16.23 -0.31
CA ARG A 22 4.78 -15.55 -0.90
C ARG A 22 4.34 -14.69 -2.10
N ALA A 23 4.80 -13.45 -2.14
CA ALA A 23 4.63 -12.61 -3.32
C ALA A 23 5.65 -12.97 -4.41
N ALA A 24 5.18 -12.97 -5.66
CA ALA A 24 6.05 -13.14 -6.82
C ALA A 24 6.81 -11.85 -7.15
N ARG A 25 8.00 -11.99 -7.76
CA ARG A 25 8.79 -10.85 -8.29
C ARG A 25 8.03 -10.11 -9.37
N PHE A 26 8.05 -8.78 -9.31
CA PHE A 26 7.37 -7.94 -10.30
C PHE A 26 8.23 -7.72 -11.52
N HIS A 27 7.66 -8.03 -12.69
CA HIS A 27 8.28 -7.82 -13.98
C HIS A 27 7.55 -6.65 -14.66
N PHE A 28 8.15 -5.47 -14.61
CA PHE A 28 7.56 -4.31 -15.26
C PHE A 28 7.57 -4.48 -16.78
N ARG A 29 6.40 -4.33 -17.41
CA ARG A 29 6.23 -4.37 -18.86
C ARG A 29 5.85 -2.96 -19.33
N GLY A 30 6.76 -2.29 -20.02
CA GLY A 30 6.56 -0.93 -20.51
C GLY A 30 7.89 -0.25 -20.84
N GLY A 31 7.84 0.76 -21.71
CA GLY A 31 9.01 1.55 -22.09
C GLY A 31 9.53 2.47 -20.97
N PRO A 32 10.65 3.18 -21.21
CA PRO A 32 11.28 4.06 -20.21
C PRO A 32 10.34 5.11 -19.62
N ALA A 33 9.50 5.75 -20.44
CA ALA A 33 8.54 6.76 -19.99
C ALA A 33 7.48 6.18 -19.04
N ALA A 34 6.89 5.03 -19.40
CA ALA A 34 5.93 4.33 -18.55
C ALA A 34 6.56 3.90 -17.22
N ARG A 35 7.84 3.48 -17.25
CA ARG A 35 8.58 3.12 -16.05
C ARG A 35 8.82 4.33 -15.14
N ALA A 36 9.18 5.47 -15.70
CA ALA A 36 9.35 6.72 -14.95
C ALA A 36 8.04 7.14 -14.27
N GLN A 37 6.92 7.09 -15.01
CA GLN A 37 5.60 7.40 -14.45
C GLN A 37 5.21 6.43 -13.32
N ALA A 38 5.46 5.14 -13.49
CA ALA A 38 5.21 4.13 -12.45
C ALA A 38 6.05 4.38 -11.18
N VAL A 39 7.30 4.82 -11.33
CA VAL A 39 8.15 5.22 -10.19
C VAL A 39 7.52 6.38 -9.42
N GLU A 40 7.03 7.41 -10.13
CA GLU A 40 6.39 8.55 -9.47
C GLU A 40 5.12 8.13 -8.75
N CYS A 41 4.21 7.38 -9.39
CA CYS A 41 2.98 6.93 -8.74
C CYS A 41 3.23 6.08 -7.49
N LEU A 42 4.20 5.15 -7.54
CA LEU A 42 4.58 4.37 -6.35
C LEU A 42 5.18 5.26 -5.26
N ALA A 43 6.08 6.17 -5.63
CA ALA A 43 6.74 7.07 -4.67
C ALA A 43 5.74 8.00 -3.99
N THR A 44 4.78 8.56 -4.74
CA THR A 44 3.68 9.36 -4.20
C THR A 44 2.89 8.55 -3.18
N ALA A 45 2.38 7.38 -3.57
CA ALA A 45 1.58 6.55 -2.67
C ALA A 45 2.34 6.22 -1.38
N ALA A 46 3.60 5.81 -1.50
CA ALA A 46 4.40 5.44 -0.35
C ALA A 46 4.69 6.62 0.61
N LEU A 47 4.98 7.81 0.08
CA LEU A 47 5.24 8.99 0.91
C LEU A 47 4.01 9.44 1.68
N TYR A 48 2.86 9.50 1.01
CA TYR A 48 1.62 9.94 1.65
C TYR A 48 1.09 8.92 2.66
N GLU A 49 1.37 7.63 2.45
CA GLU A 49 0.90 6.56 3.35
C GLU A 49 1.87 6.28 4.50
N ALA A 50 3.17 6.42 4.30
CA ALA A 50 4.18 5.99 5.28
C ALA A 50 5.20 7.08 5.68
N GLY A 51 5.12 8.29 5.13
CA GLY A 51 6.06 9.37 5.44
C GLY A 51 7.50 8.93 5.22
N ASP A 52 8.37 9.08 6.22
CA ASP A 52 9.79 8.68 6.16
C ASP A 52 10.05 7.20 6.54
N ASP A 53 9.04 6.42 6.92
CA ASP A 53 9.20 4.99 7.23
C ASP A 53 9.48 4.19 5.96
N ARG A 54 10.76 3.88 5.73
CA ARG A 54 11.21 3.11 4.56
C ARG A 54 10.63 1.70 4.50
N ARG A 55 10.36 1.04 5.64
CA ARG A 55 9.76 -0.30 5.66
C ARG A 55 8.28 -0.20 5.28
N GLY A 56 7.56 0.77 5.86
CA GLY A 56 6.19 1.10 5.49
C GLY A 56 6.05 1.46 4.00
N GLN A 57 6.93 2.32 3.47
CA GLN A 57 6.95 2.68 2.05
C GLN A 57 7.08 1.44 1.15
N ALA A 58 8.04 0.56 1.43
CA ALA A 58 8.25 -0.65 0.65
C ALA A 58 7.04 -1.60 0.74
N ALA A 59 6.44 -1.72 1.92
CA ALA A 59 5.25 -2.54 2.15
C ALA A 59 4.02 -2.05 1.38
N VAL A 60 3.76 -0.73 1.38
CA VAL A 60 2.68 -0.10 0.60
C VAL A 60 2.89 -0.34 -0.91
N MET A 61 4.12 -0.14 -1.40
CA MET A 61 4.44 -0.41 -2.80
C MET A 61 4.22 -1.88 -3.17
N GLN A 62 4.60 -2.82 -2.29
CA GLN A 62 4.35 -4.25 -2.51
C GLN A 62 2.85 -4.55 -2.63
N VAL A 63 2.00 -3.91 -1.83
CA VAL A 63 0.54 -4.04 -1.95
C VAL A 63 0.04 -3.54 -3.32
N VAL A 64 0.53 -2.39 -3.80
CA VAL A 64 0.19 -1.89 -5.15
C VAL A 64 0.58 -2.92 -6.23
N LEU A 65 1.78 -3.50 -6.13
CA LEU A 65 2.23 -4.52 -7.09
C LEU A 65 1.46 -5.85 -6.96
N ASN A 66 0.98 -6.20 -5.77
CA ASN A 66 0.10 -7.34 -5.57
C ASN A 66 -1.27 -7.11 -6.22
N ARG A 67 -1.83 -5.90 -6.07
CA ARG A 67 -3.11 -5.48 -6.68
C ARG A 67 -3.06 -5.54 -8.20
N MET A 68 -1.96 -5.12 -8.84
CA MET A 68 -1.76 -5.24 -10.31
C MET A 68 -2.06 -6.64 -10.84
N ARG A 69 -1.80 -7.68 -10.05
CA ARG A 69 -1.99 -9.08 -10.42
C ARG A 69 -3.33 -9.66 -9.98
N ALA A 70 -3.99 -9.05 -9.00
CA ALA A 70 -5.23 -9.54 -8.45
C ALA A 70 -6.43 -9.16 -9.35
N PRO A 71 -7.49 -9.99 -9.37
CA PRO A 71 -8.74 -9.63 -10.03
C PRO A 71 -9.42 -8.48 -9.29
N GLY A 72 -10.12 -7.63 -10.04
CA GLY A 72 -10.87 -6.47 -9.52
C GLY A 72 -10.06 -5.19 -9.31
N PHE A 73 -8.78 -5.17 -9.68
CA PHE A 73 -7.94 -3.97 -9.61
C PHE A 73 -7.52 -3.48 -11.01
N PRO A 74 -7.25 -2.17 -11.17
CA PRO A 74 -6.68 -1.62 -12.39
C PRO A 74 -5.37 -2.31 -12.78
N ARG A 75 -5.10 -2.38 -14.09
CA ARG A 75 -3.90 -3.03 -14.65
C ARG A 75 -2.73 -2.07 -14.88
N THR A 76 -2.79 -0.88 -14.29
CA THR A 76 -1.68 0.09 -14.28
C THR A 76 -1.42 0.55 -12.85
N ILE A 77 -0.15 0.83 -12.55
CA ILE A 77 0.27 1.24 -11.20
C ILE A 77 -0.42 2.55 -10.81
N CYS A 78 -0.42 3.54 -11.70
CA CYS A 78 -1.11 4.80 -11.45
C CYS A 78 -2.63 4.60 -11.36
N GLY A 79 -3.21 3.69 -12.15
CA GLY A 79 -4.62 3.33 -12.05
C GLY A 79 -4.99 2.82 -10.66
N ILE A 80 -4.13 2.00 -10.03
CA ILE A 80 -4.32 1.54 -8.64
C ILE A 80 -4.14 2.69 -7.65
N VAL A 81 -3.11 3.51 -7.82
CA VAL A 81 -2.79 4.62 -6.91
C VAL A 81 -3.89 5.67 -6.90
N TYR A 82 -4.47 5.99 -8.05
CA TYR A 82 -5.54 6.98 -8.19
C TYR A 82 -6.92 6.34 -8.35
N GLN A 83 -7.08 5.08 -7.97
CA GLN A 83 -8.38 4.41 -8.06
C GLN A 83 -9.40 5.11 -7.14
N GLY A 84 -10.48 5.58 -7.74
CA GLY A 84 -11.53 6.31 -7.02
C GLY A 84 -11.17 7.75 -6.67
N ALA A 85 -10.06 8.30 -7.18
CA ALA A 85 -9.64 9.67 -6.89
C ALA A 85 -10.64 10.76 -7.31
N SER A 86 -11.56 10.47 -8.24
CA SER A 86 -12.65 11.37 -8.62
C SER A 86 -13.85 11.35 -7.66
N ARG A 87 -13.85 10.46 -6.65
CA ARG A 87 -14.94 10.32 -5.68
C ARG A 87 -14.64 11.13 -4.43
N THR A 88 -15.68 11.66 -3.77
CA THR A 88 -15.54 12.41 -2.51
C THR A 88 -15.24 11.48 -1.33
N THR A 89 -15.63 10.21 -1.40
CA THR A 89 -15.35 9.16 -0.42
C THR A 89 -15.07 7.82 -1.12
N GLY A 90 -14.42 6.89 -0.41
CA GLY A 90 -14.14 5.54 -0.94
C GLY A 90 -12.90 5.44 -1.84
N CYS A 91 -11.96 6.35 -1.69
CA CYS A 91 -10.71 6.35 -2.44
C CYS A 91 -9.76 5.29 -1.94
N GLN A 92 -8.99 4.68 -2.85
CA GLN A 92 -8.06 3.63 -2.47
C GLN A 92 -6.91 4.14 -1.59
N PHE A 93 -6.49 5.39 -1.79
CA PHE A 93 -5.52 6.09 -0.98
C PHE A 93 -6.15 7.41 -0.54
N SER A 94 -6.07 7.77 0.75
CA SER A 94 -6.83 8.92 1.26
C SER A 94 -6.34 10.24 0.67
N PHE A 95 -5.02 10.33 0.41
CA PHE A 95 -4.36 11.54 -0.10
C PHE A 95 -4.90 12.01 -1.45
N THR A 96 -5.53 11.11 -2.22
CA THR A 96 -6.11 11.45 -3.54
C THR A 96 -7.43 12.19 -3.42
N CYS A 97 -8.07 12.21 -2.25
CA CYS A 97 -9.41 12.75 -2.05
C CYS A 97 -9.53 13.72 -0.87
N ASP A 98 -8.56 13.72 0.05
CA ASP A 98 -8.52 14.63 1.21
C ASP A 98 -7.81 15.97 0.92
N ARG A 99 -7.54 16.28 -0.36
CA ARG A 99 -6.79 17.46 -0.84
C ARG A 99 -5.33 17.53 -0.37
N SER A 100 -4.74 16.43 0.11
CA SER A 100 -3.32 16.41 0.53
C SER A 100 -2.33 16.69 -0.60
N LEU A 101 -2.72 16.46 -1.86
CA LEU A 101 -1.91 16.89 -3.02
C LEU A 101 -1.85 18.41 -3.20
N GLN A 102 -2.89 19.14 -2.74
CA GLN A 102 -2.93 20.61 -2.81
C GLN A 102 -2.15 21.25 -1.65
N ARG A 103 -2.02 20.53 -0.52
CA ARG A 103 -1.27 20.97 0.65
C ARG A 103 0.19 20.59 0.48
N ARG A 104 1.01 21.60 0.09
CA ARG A 104 2.48 21.67 0.07
C ARG A 104 3.20 20.31 -0.14
N PRO A 105 3.86 20.08 -1.29
CA PRO A 105 4.57 18.83 -1.54
C PRO A 105 5.57 18.55 -0.41
N ILE A 106 5.45 17.40 0.26
CA ILE A 106 6.49 16.92 1.19
C ILE A 106 7.78 16.87 0.38
N ARG A 107 8.70 17.83 0.49
CA ARG A 107 9.90 17.85 -0.37
C ARG A 107 10.93 16.80 0.06
N THR A 108 10.92 16.45 1.34
CA THR A 108 11.78 15.42 1.93
C THR A 108 11.29 14.02 1.53
N GLY A 109 12.18 13.03 1.56
CA GLY A 109 11.79 11.63 1.30
C GLY A 109 11.64 11.20 -0.17
N TRP A 110 11.32 12.07 -1.14
CA TRP A 110 11.12 11.68 -2.56
C TRP A 110 12.28 10.91 -3.18
N LYS A 111 13.52 11.35 -2.98
CA LYS A 111 14.69 10.63 -3.50
C LYS A 111 14.77 9.21 -2.94
N ALA A 112 14.40 9.02 -1.68
CA ALA A 112 14.36 7.71 -1.03
C ALA A 112 13.19 6.87 -1.56
N ALA A 113 11.98 7.42 -1.59
CA ALA A 113 10.79 6.75 -2.10
C ALA A 113 10.96 6.31 -3.56
N ARG A 114 11.46 7.18 -4.44
CA ARG A 114 11.78 6.84 -5.85
C ARG A 114 12.80 5.70 -5.95
N ARG A 115 13.79 5.64 -5.06
CA ARG A 115 14.77 4.54 -5.04
C ARG A 115 14.11 3.22 -4.64
N ILE A 116 13.22 3.23 -3.65
CA ILE A 116 12.46 2.04 -3.25
C ILE A 116 11.53 1.61 -4.40
N ALA A 117 10.84 2.54 -5.04
CA ALA A 117 9.99 2.27 -6.20
C ALA A 117 10.77 1.62 -7.35
N ARG A 118 11.95 2.15 -7.70
CA ARG A 118 12.82 1.55 -8.73
C ARG A 118 13.22 0.12 -8.39
N ARG A 119 13.55 -0.16 -7.12
CA ARG A 119 13.86 -1.53 -6.65
C ARG A 119 12.65 -2.45 -6.74
N ALA A 120 11.48 -1.98 -6.35
CA ALA A 120 10.23 -2.74 -6.45
C ALA A 120 9.92 -3.10 -7.90
N LEU A 121 10.05 -2.14 -8.83
CA LEU A 121 9.90 -2.36 -10.27
C LEU A 121 10.99 -3.25 -10.89
N ALA A 122 12.15 -3.37 -10.24
CA ALA A 122 13.22 -4.31 -10.59
C ALA A 122 13.00 -5.71 -9.99
N GLY A 123 11.84 -5.97 -9.36
CA GLY A 123 11.47 -7.28 -8.85
C GLY A 123 11.86 -7.55 -7.40
N HIS A 124 12.30 -6.53 -6.65
CA HIS A 124 12.48 -6.68 -5.20
C HIS A 124 11.13 -6.98 -4.52
N VAL A 125 11.12 -7.99 -3.65
CA VAL A 125 9.91 -8.45 -2.95
C VAL A 125 10.04 -8.15 -1.46
N VAL A 126 9.00 -7.54 -0.89
CA VAL A 126 8.87 -7.36 0.56
C VAL A 126 8.17 -8.58 1.16
N ALA A 127 8.97 -9.58 1.56
CA ALA A 127 8.46 -10.85 2.09
C ALA A 127 7.60 -10.68 3.35
N ASP A 128 7.85 -9.61 4.12
CA ASP A 128 7.12 -9.30 5.35
C ASP A 128 5.61 -9.13 5.14
N VAL A 129 5.15 -8.74 3.95
CA VAL A 129 3.72 -8.54 3.66
C VAL A 129 3.13 -9.55 2.68
N GLY A 130 3.95 -10.44 2.11
CA GLY A 130 3.49 -11.49 1.20
C GLY A 130 2.60 -10.96 0.09
N ARG A 131 1.50 -11.67 -0.20
CA ARG A 131 0.48 -11.31 -1.20
C ARG A 131 -0.62 -10.36 -0.68
N ALA A 132 -0.38 -9.64 0.41
CA ALA A 132 -1.37 -8.70 0.94
C ALA A 132 -1.85 -7.72 -0.15
N THR A 133 -3.17 -7.54 -0.23
CA THR A 133 -3.83 -6.62 -1.16
C THR A 133 -4.58 -5.51 -0.41
N HIS A 134 -4.67 -5.61 0.91
CA HIS A 134 -5.34 -4.64 1.75
C HIS A 134 -4.45 -4.32 2.95
N TYR A 135 -4.54 -3.09 3.41
CA TYR A 135 -3.95 -2.68 4.68
C TYR A 135 -4.74 -1.52 5.25
N HIS A 136 -4.56 -1.27 6.54
CA HIS A 136 -5.08 -0.08 7.21
C HIS A 136 -4.16 0.25 8.40
N ALA A 137 -4.24 1.50 8.88
CA ALA A 137 -3.60 1.87 10.13
C ALA A 137 -4.29 1.20 11.33
N ASP A 138 -3.54 0.89 12.38
CA ASP A 138 -4.04 0.16 13.55
C ASP A 138 -5.10 0.91 14.38
N TRP A 139 -5.32 2.20 14.10
CA TRP A 139 -6.39 3.01 14.66
C TRP A 139 -7.63 3.15 13.76
N ILE A 140 -7.69 2.44 12.63
CA ILE A 140 -8.85 2.35 11.74
C ILE A 140 -9.41 0.92 11.77
N VAL A 141 -10.74 0.75 11.79
CA VAL A 141 -11.40 -0.57 11.73
C VAL A 141 -12.32 -0.62 10.51
N PRO A 142 -11.82 -1.13 9.36
CA PRO A 142 -12.64 -1.23 8.15
C PRO A 142 -13.60 -2.42 8.20
N TYR A 143 -14.76 -2.29 7.56
CA TYR A 143 -15.80 -3.34 7.53
C TYR A 143 -15.31 -4.70 6.97
N TRP A 144 -14.33 -4.67 6.06
CA TRP A 144 -13.77 -5.88 5.44
C TRP A 144 -12.71 -6.58 6.28
N ARG A 145 -12.30 -6.00 7.42
CA ARG A 145 -11.20 -6.54 8.25
C ARG A 145 -11.40 -8.01 8.59
N ASP A 146 -12.61 -8.35 8.98
CA ASP A 146 -12.96 -9.68 9.50
C ASP A 146 -13.26 -10.69 8.37
N THR A 147 -13.30 -10.24 7.12
CA THR A 147 -13.46 -11.11 5.94
C THR A 147 -12.12 -11.54 5.32
N LEU A 148 -11.01 -11.00 5.82
CA LEU A 148 -9.65 -11.23 5.30
C LEU A 148 -8.71 -11.75 6.39
N VAL A 149 -7.59 -12.33 5.96
CA VAL A 149 -6.58 -12.89 6.88
C VAL A 149 -5.52 -11.85 7.18
N LYS A 150 -5.38 -11.45 8.46
CA LYS A 150 -4.28 -10.58 8.91
C LYS A 150 -2.96 -11.35 8.87
N VAL A 151 -2.05 -10.93 7.99
CA VAL A 151 -0.78 -11.66 7.71
C VAL A 151 0.48 -10.90 8.06
N ALA A 152 0.42 -9.57 8.22
CA ALA A 152 1.57 -8.79 8.66
C ALA A 152 1.19 -7.53 9.46
N ARG A 153 2.18 -7.04 10.22
CA ARG A 153 2.21 -5.69 10.77
C ARG A 153 3.56 -5.06 10.42
N VAL A 154 3.55 -3.86 9.87
CA VAL A 154 4.75 -3.04 9.61
C VAL A 154 4.49 -1.65 10.17
N GLY A 155 5.15 -1.31 11.26
CA GLY A 155 4.82 -0.10 12.03
C GLY A 155 3.36 -0.14 12.50
N SER A 156 2.62 0.94 12.21
CA SER A 156 1.19 1.05 12.48
C SER A 156 0.30 0.38 11.42
N HIS A 157 0.86 -0.11 10.31
CA HIS A 157 0.07 -0.71 9.24
C HIS A 157 -0.17 -2.20 9.47
N LEU A 158 -1.43 -2.62 9.36
CA LEU A 158 -1.87 -4.01 9.42
C LEU A 158 -2.24 -4.48 8.02
N PHE A 159 -1.67 -5.60 7.57
CA PHE A 159 -1.80 -6.10 6.19
C PHE A 159 -2.61 -7.38 6.12
N TYR A 160 -3.45 -7.45 5.10
CA TYR A 160 -4.42 -8.51 4.90
C TYR A 160 -4.37 -9.07 3.49
N GLN A 161 -4.59 -10.38 3.38
CA GLN A 161 -4.75 -11.09 2.11
C GLN A 161 -6.09 -11.82 2.08
N ARG A 162 -6.53 -12.17 0.87
CA ARG A 162 -7.62 -13.12 0.68
C ARG A 162 -7.14 -14.52 1.13
N GLY A 163 -8.06 -15.25 1.76
CA GLY A 163 -7.83 -16.58 2.33
C GLY A 163 -7.40 -17.61 1.32
#